data_AF-A0A816H5A2-F1
#
_entry.id   AF-A0A816H5A2-F1
#
_cell.length_a   1.000
_cell.length_b   1.000
_cell.length_c   1.000
_cell.angle_alpha   90.00
_cell.angle_beta   90.00
_cell.angle_gamma   90.00
#
_symmetry.space_group_name_H-M   'P 1'
#
loop_
_entity.id
_entity.type
_entity.pdbx_description
1 polymer ?
#
loop_
_entity_poly.entity_id
_entity_poly.type
_entity_poly.pdbx_seq_one_letter_code
_entity_poly.pdbx_strand_id
1 'polypeptide(L)' 'TMIKQIQKEQNEVEMEIEQSMRGEPAPKKRKEDENREARIQNVIADRGNRSTIDFLRGTAHNLSL' A
#
# COMPACT_ATOMS: atom_id res chain seq x y z
N THR A 1 20.85 18.85 -14.81
CA THR A 1 21.70 18.09 -15.74
C THR A 1 21.31 16.64 -15.69
N MET A 2 21.39 15.95 -16.82
CA MET A 2 21.02 14.53 -16.97
C MET A 2 21.73 13.63 -15.93
N ILE A 3 22.99 13.95 -15.61
CA ILE A 3 23.77 13.30 -14.55
C ILE A 3 23.07 13.35 -13.18
N LYS A 4 22.47 14.49 -12.79
CA LYS A 4 21.77 14.59 -11.50
C LYS A 4 20.50 13.75 -11.44
N GLN A 5 19.84 13.51 -12.58
CA GLN A 5 18.65 12.66 -12.65
C GLN A 5 19.03 11.18 -12.53
N ILE A 6 20.09 10.77 -13.25
CA ILE A 6 20.64 9.40 -13.15
C ILE A 6 21.10 9.11 -11.71
N GLN A 7 21.79 10.06 -11.07
CA GLN A 7 22.22 9.91 -9.68
C GLN A 7 21.04 9.76 -8.71
N LYS A 8 19.94 10.47 -8.97
CA LYS A 8 18.73 10.39 -8.16
C LYS A 8 18.07 9.01 -8.28
N GLU A 9 17.91 8.50 -9.50
CA GLU A 9 17.35 7.16 -9.73
C GLU A 9 18.20 6.06 -9.08
N GLN A 10 19.53 6.14 -9.18
CA GLN A 10 20.43 5.17 -8.56
C GLN A 10 20.24 5.12 -7.03
N ASN A 11 20.16 6.27 -6.38
CA ASN A 11 19.94 6.35 -4.94
C ASN A 11 18.56 5.80 -4.52
N GLU A 12 17.52 6.02 -5.32
CA GLU A 12 16.19 5.48 -5.06
C GLU A 12 16.19 3.95 -5.15
N VAL A 13 16.83 3.39 -6.19
CA VAL A 13 16.94 1.93 -6.38
C VAL A 13 17.75 1.26 -5.28
N GLU A 14 18.90 1.83 -4.89
CA GLU A 14 19.72 1.27 -3.79
C GLU A 14 18.96 1.22 -2.47
N MET A 15 18.23 2.29 -2.14
CA MET A 15 17.40 2.34 -0.94
C MET A 15 16.29 1.28 -0.96
N GLU A 16 15.63 1.06 -2.10
CA GLU A 16 14.60 0.01 -2.24
C GLU A 16 15.19 -1.40 -2.06
N ILE A 17 16.38 -1.66 -2.63
CA ILE A 17 17.10 -2.92 -2.47
C ILE A 17 17.46 -3.15 -1.00
N GLU A 18 18.02 -2.14 -0.33
CA GLU A 18 18.38 -2.25 1.09
C GLU A 18 17.16 -2.51 1.97
N GLN A 19 16.05 -1.79 1.76
CA GLN A 19 14.80 -1.99 2.49
C GLN A 19 14.28 -3.42 2.31
N SER A 20 14.30 -3.93 1.07
CA SER A 20 13.89 -5.30 0.77
C SER A 20 14.77 -6.33 1.48
N MET A 21 16.09 -6.13 1.54
CA MET A 21 17.01 -7.04 2.23
C MET A 21 16.82 -7.03 3.76
N ARG A 22 16.40 -5.89 4.32
CA ARG A 22 16.14 -5.74 5.77
C ARG A 22 14.75 -6.23 6.18
N GLY A 23 13.90 -6.60 5.22
CA GLY A 23 12.49 -6.92 5.48
C GLY A 23 11.67 -5.68 5.91
N GLU A 24 12.17 -4.48 5.62
CA GLU A 24 11.42 -3.24 5.83
C GLU A 24 10.30 -3.13 4.78
N PRO A 25 9.15 -2.54 5.13
CA PRO A 25 8.08 -2.33 4.17
C PRO A 25 8.58 -1.44 3.03
N ALA A 26 8.33 -1.88 1.81
CA ALA A 26 8.88 -1.29 0.60
C ALA A 26 8.31 0.13 0.33
N PRO A 27 8.80 0.87 -0.69
CA PRO A 27 8.61 2.32 -0.85
C PRO A 27 7.14 2.76 -0.79
N LYS A 28 6.91 4.04 -0.45
CA LYS A 28 5.60 4.65 -0.11
C LYS A 28 4.38 4.14 -0.89
N LYS A 29 4.48 3.92 -2.20
CA LYS A 29 3.40 3.37 -3.04
C LYS A 29 2.95 1.99 -2.57
N ARG A 30 3.89 1.08 -2.29
CA ARG A 30 3.58 -0.25 -1.75
C ARG A 30 2.98 -0.16 -0.35
N LYS A 31 3.41 0.80 0.48
CA LYS A 31 2.81 1.04 1.80
C LYS A 31 1.36 1.55 1.69
N GLU A 32 1.06 2.39 0.71
CA GLU A 32 -0.32 2.84 0.43
C GLU A 32 -1.20 1.67 -0.02
N ASP A 33 -0.68 0.81 -0.90
CA ASP A 33 -1.35 -0.42 -1.33
C ASP A 33 -1.56 -1.40 -0.16
N GLU A 34 -0.54 -1.64 0.66
CA GLU A 34 -0.61 -2.49 1.86
C GLU A 34 -1.65 -1.95 2.86
N ASN A 35 -1.67 -0.64 3.09
CA ASN A 35 -2.67 -0.01 3.94
C ASN A 35 -4.07 -0.14 3.37
N ARG A 36 -4.24 -0.02 2.05
CA ARG A 36 -5.52 -0.21 1.37
C ARG A 36 -6.01 -1.64 1.53
N GLU A 37 -5.14 -2.62 1.29
CA GLU A 37 -5.48 -4.03 1.48
C GLU A 37 -5.81 -4.36 2.93
N ALA A 38 -5.05 -3.84 3.90
CA ALA A 38 -5.35 -4.01 5.31
C ALA A 38 -6.75 -3.47 5.68
N ARG A 39 -7.16 -2.32 5.14
CA ARG A 39 -8.51 -1.77 5.35
C ARG A 39 -9.59 -2.67 4.74
N ILE A 40 -9.38 -3.20 3.54
CA ILE A 40 -10.33 -4.12 2.89
C ILE A 40 -10.46 -5.41 3.70
N GLN A 41 -9.35 -5.99 4.14
CA GLN A 41 -9.35 -7.21 4.97
C GLN A 41 -10.10 -7.00 6.29
N ASN A 42 -9.95 -5.85 6.93
CA ASN A 42 -10.71 -5.54 8.14
C ASN A 42 -12.23 -5.50 7.89
N VAL A 43 -12.68 -4.96 6.76
CA VAL A 43 -14.10 -4.96 6.38
C VAL A 43 -14.60 -6.40 6.14
N ILE A 44 -13.77 -7.24 5.52
CA ILE A 44 -14.09 -8.66 5.27
C ILE A 44 -14.15 -9.45 6.57
N ALA A 45 -13.18 -9.30 7.46
CA ALA A 45 -13.13 -9.97 8.75
C ALA A 45 -14.35 -9.61 9.63
N ASP A 46 -14.84 -8.38 9.52
CA ASP A 46 -15.99 -7.87 10.28
C ASP A 46 -17.35 -8.14 9.59
N ARG A 47 -17.38 -8.97 8.54
CA ARG A 47 -18.62 -9.28 7.79
C ARG A 47 -19.77 -9.76 8.69
N GLY A 48 -19.47 -10.58 9.70
CA GLY A 48 -20.48 -11.15 10.60
C GLY A 48 -21.21 -10.11 11.46
N ASN A 49 -20.60 -8.94 11.67
CA ASN A 49 -21.15 -7.87 12.52
C ASN A 49 -21.80 -6.74 11.71
N ARG A 50 -21.85 -6.84 10.37
CA ARG A 50 -22.34 -5.79 9.48
C ARG A 50 -23.60 -6.23 8.74
N SER A 51 -24.49 -5.26 8.53
CA SER A 51 -25.56 -5.45 7.54
C SER A 51 -24.94 -5.63 6.14
N THR A 52 -25.66 -6.31 5.25
CA THR A 52 -25.18 -6.50 3.86
C THR A 52 -24.91 -5.17 3.15
N ILE A 53 -25.73 -4.15 3.41
CA ILE A 53 -25.55 -2.82 2.81
C ILE A 53 -24.31 -2.12 3.36
N ASP A 54 -24.06 -2.19 4.67
CA ASP A 54 -22.90 -1.53 5.27
C ASP A 54 -21.59 -2.25 4.92
N PHE A 55 -21.64 -3.57 4.74
CA PHE A 55 -20.53 -4.34 4.19
C PHE A 55 -20.19 -3.88 2.77
N LEU A 56 -21.18 -3.87 1.86
CA LEU A 56 -20.97 -3.44 0.47
C LEU A 56 -20.49 -1.99 0.36
N ARG A 57 -21.06 -1.09 1.19
CA ARG A 57 -20.62 0.32 1.25
C ARG A 57 -19.17 0.43 1.74
N GLY A 58 -18.80 -0.32 2.78
CA GLY A 58 -17.45 -0.36 3.30
C GLY A 58 -16.43 -0.89 2.28
N THR A 59 -16.79 -1.92 1.52
CA THR A 59 -15.95 -2.43 0.44
C THR A 59 -15.80 -1.41 -0.70
N ALA A 60 -16.91 -0.85 -1.19
CA ALA A 60 -16.89 0.12 -2.28
C ALA A 60 -16.06 1.37 -1.95
N HIS A 61 -16.20 1.89 -0.72
CA HIS A 61 -15.42 3.04 -0.25
C HIS A 61 -13.92 2.77 -0.30
N ASN A 62 -13.46 1.61 0.20
CA ASN A 62 -12.03 1.27 0.19
C ASN A 62 -11.46 0.94 -1.18
N LEU A 63 -12.32 0.57 -2.16
CA LEU A 63 -11.90 0.39 -3.55
C LEU A 63 -11.75 1.72 -4.29
N SER A 64 -12.50 2.76 -3.89
CA SER A 64 -12.49 4.09 -4.51
C SER A 64 -11.41 5.04 -3.97
N LEU A 65 -10.85 4.74 -2.81
CA LEU A 65 -9.72 5.45 -2.18
C LEU A 65 -8.40 5.05 -2.83
#